data_AF-A0A844HJM8-F1
#
_entry.id   AF-A0A844HJM8-F1
#
_cell.length_a   1.000
_cell.length_b   1.000
_cell.length_c   1.000
_cell.angle_alpha   90.00
_cell.angle_beta   90.00
_cell.angle_gamma   90.00
#
_symmetry.space_group_name_H-M   'P 1'
#
loop_
_entity.id
_entity.type
_entity.pdbx_description
1 polymer ?
#
loop_
_entity_poly.entity_id
_entity_poly.type
_entity_poly.pdbx_seq_one_letter_code
_entity_poly.pdbx_strand_id
1 'polypeptide(L)'
;MNLPVPVTTVGLLLASNVFMTFAWYGHLKFKAAPLFIVVLVSWGIAFFEYLLQVPANRIGYGHFNAAQLKTIQEVISLSVFVIFSWLYLGEKITWNVMLGFGLICLGAFLIFSNFGGSSHHEEALPYNQPVVIPAETRE
;
A
#
# COMPACT_ATOMS: atom_id res chain seq x y z
N MET A 1 26.00 0.22 -3.18
CA MET A 1 25.57 -0.87 -2.27
C MET A 1 24.20 -1.34 -2.74
N ASN A 2 24.06 -2.57 -3.24
CA ASN A 2 22.74 -3.12 -3.59
C ASN A 2 22.07 -3.57 -2.30
N LEU A 3 21.09 -2.81 -1.81
CA LEU A 3 20.28 -3.21 -0.67
C LEU A 3 19.37 -4.39 -1.06
N PRO A 4 19.07 -5.32 -0.14
CA PRO A 4 18.13 -6.41 -0.44
C PRO A 4 16.76 -5.88 -0.83
N VAL A 5 16.14 -6.48 -1.86
CA VAL A 5 14.81 -6.11 -2.39
C VAL A 5 13.75 -5.90 -1.29
N PRO A 6 13.62 -6.79 -0.28
CA PRO A 6 12.66 -6.59 0.80
C PRO A 6 12.88 -5.31 1.60
N VAL A 7 14.13 -5.01 1.94
CA VAL A 7 14.48 -3.84 2.77
C VAL A 7 14.19 -2.54 1.99
N THR A 8 14.57 -2.50 0.72
CA THR A 8 14.28 -1.34 -0.15
C THR A 8 12.77 -1.16 -0.33
N THR A 9 12.03 -2.24 -0.55
CA THR A 9 10.57 -2.19 -0.74
C THR A 9 9.87 -1.66 0.52
N VAL A 10 10.13 -2.28 1.67
CA VAL A 10 9.51 -1.89 2.95
C VAL A 10 9.90 -0.47 3.33
N GLY A 11 11.17 -0.08 3.15
CA GLY A 11 11.64 1.27 3.45
C GLY A 11 10.94 2.34 2.61
N LEU A 12 10.77 2.10 1.31
CA LEU A 12 10.07 3.02 0.42
C LEU A 12 8.56 3.08 0.73
N LEU A 13 7.92 1.93 0.99
CA LEU A 13 6.50 1.89 1.39
C LEU A 13 6.25 2.63 2.71
N LEU A 14 7.16 2.48 3.68
CA LEU A 14 7.10 3.20 4.95
C LEU A 14 7.21 4.71 4.75
N ALA A 15 8.23 5.15 4.00
CA ALA A 15 8.42 6.56 3.69
C ALA A 15 7.22 7.15 2.95
N SER A 16 6.70 6.42 1.94
CA SER A 16 5.49 6.80 1.21
C SER A 16 4.31 6.99 2.16
N ASN A 17 4.07 6.03 3.04
CA ASN A 17 2.93 6.05 3.92
C ASN A 17 2.93 7.23 4.91
N VAL A 18 4.11 7.69 5.34
CA VAL A 18 4.21 8.92 6.12
C VAL A 18 3.64 10.11 5.35
N PHE A 19 4.04 10.31 4.09
CA PHE A 19 3.47 11.36 3.23
C PHE A 19 1.96 11.18 3.07
N MET A 20 1.51 9.95 2.82
CA MET A 20 0.08 9.64 2.68
C MET A 20 -0.72 10.04 3.91
N THR A 21 -0.23 9.69 5.11
CA THR A 21 -0.89 10.00 6.38
C THR A 21 -0.99 11.50 6.60
N PHE A 22 0.07 12.26 6.30
CA PHE A 22 0.02 13.73 6.37
C PHE A 22 -0.93 14.34 5.33
N ALA A 23 -0.96 13.81 4.09
CA ALA A 23 -1.86 14.27 3.05
C ALA A 23 -3.33 14.09 3.45
N TRP A 24 -3.67 12.97 4.09
CA TRP A 24 -5.04 12.64 4.50
C TRP A 24 -5.47 13.30 5.81
N TYR A 25 -4.59 13.32 6.82
CA TYR A 25 -4.99 13.67 8.19
C TYR A 25 -4.23 14.87 8.76
N GLY A 26 -3.12 15.30 8.15
CA GLY A 26 -2.31 16.43 8.63
C GLY A 26 -3.11 17.72 8.77
N HIS A 27 -4.04 17.97 7.84
CA HIS A 27 -4.87 19.16 7.85
C HIS A 27 -5.91 19.17 8.98
N LEU A 28 -6.16 18.06 9.68
CA LEU A 28 -7.13 18.00 10.78
C LEU A 28 -6.76 18.90 11.96
N LYS A 29 -5.49 19.31 12.06
CA LYS A 29 -5.02 20.32 13.03
C LYS A 29 -5.35 21.76 12.62
N PHE A 30 -5.66 21.99 11.34
CA PHE A 30 -5.91 23.29 10.73
C PHE A 30 -7.35 23.39 10.20
N LYS A 31 -8.34 23.06 11.04
CA LYS A 31 -9.76 23.00 10.62
C LYS A 31 -10.34 24.35 10.16
N ALA A 32 -9.70 25.47 10.53
CA ALA A 32 -10.10 26.80 10.09
C ALA A 32 -9.57 27.17 8.69
N ALA A 33 -8.68 26.36 8.10
CA ALA A 33 -8.15 26.62 6.77
C ALA A 33 -9.22 26.39 5.68
N PRO A 34 -9.27 27.21 4.62
CA PRO A 34 -10.18 27.00 3.50
C PRO A 34 -9.97 25.62 2.85
N LEU A 35 -11.07 24.88 2.61
CA LEU A 35 -11.02 23.53 2.05
C LEU A 35 -10.23 23.44 0.73
N PHE A 36 -10.36 24.44 -0.14
CA PHE A 36 -9.63 24.48 -1.41
C PHE A 36 -8.11 24.47 -1.21
N ILE A 37 -7.60 25.24 -0.24
CA ILE A 37 -6.16 25.28 0.07
C ILE A 37 -5.72 23.95 0.64
N VAL A 38 -6.51 23.38 1.56
CA VAL A 38 -6.23 22.07 2.16
C VAL A 38 -6.12 20.99 1.09
N VAL A 39 -7.08 20.92 0.15
CA VAL A 39 -7.07 19.93 -0.94
C VAL A 39 -5.82 20.08 -1.82
N LEU A 40 -5.46 21.31 -2.20
CA LEU A 40 -4.27 21.56 -3.02
C LEU A 40 -2.98 21.15 -2.32
N VAL A 41 -2.85 21.46 -1.02
CA VAL A 41 -1.68 21.06 -0.23
C VAL A 41 -1.63 19.54 -0.08
N SER A 42 -2.76 18.89 0.23
CA SER A 42 -2.85 17.42 0.31
C SER A 42 -2.45 16.75 -1.00
N TRP A 43 -2.88 17.29 -2.15
CA TRP A 43 -2.45 16.82 -3.47
C TRP A 43 -0.94 16.99 -3.68
N GLY A 44 -0.37 18.14 -3.30
CA GLY A 44 1.07 18.37 -3.38
C GLY A 44 1.88 17.36 -2.54
N ILE A 45 1.38 16.99 -1.36
CA ILE A 45 2.01 15.97 -0.51
C ILE A 45 1.85 14.57 -1.12
N ALA A 46 0.64 14.23 -1.59
CA ALA A 46 0.36 12.94 -2.22
C ALA A 46 1.22 12.71 -3.49
N PHE A 47 1.62 13.75 -4.20
CA PHE A 47 2.56 13.61 -5.31
C PHE A 47 3.89 12.95 -4.90
N PHE A 48 4.47 13.36 -3.76
CA PHE A 48 5.73 12.77 -3.26
C PHE A 48 5.55 11.34 -2.74
N GLU A 49 4.39 11.03 -2.18
CA GLU A 49 3.97 9.66 -1.86
C GLU A 49 4.07 8.78 -3.11
N TYR A 50 3.43 9.18 -4.21
CA TYR A 50 3.43 8.40 -5.45
C TYR A 50 4.85 8.16 -6.02
N LEU A 51 5.75 9.14 -5.89
CA LEU A 51 7.14 9.00 -6.31
C LEU A 51 7.90 7.91 -5.56
N LEU A 52 7.47 7.54 -4.34
CA LEU A 52 8.06 6.46 -3.54
C LEU A 52 7.26 5.16 -3.69
N GLN A 53 5.94 5.25 -3.66
CA GLN A 53 5.02 4.12 -3.73
C GLN A 53 5.15 3.32 -5.03
N VAL A 54 5.24 4.02 -6.16
CA VAL A 54 5.30 3.35 -7.48
C VAL A 54 6.61 2.58 -7.66
N PRO A 55 7.81 3.15 -7.39
CA PRO A 55 9.05 2.40 -7.40
C PRO A 55 9.08 1.27 -6.38
N ALA A 56 8.57 1.48 -5.16
CA ALA A 56 8.53 0.44 -4.12
C ALA A 56 7.81 -0.82 -4.61
N ASN A 57 6.60 -0.65 -5.15
CA ASN A 57 5.81 -1.75 -5.65
C ASN A 57 6.47 -2.40 -6.87
N ARG A 58 7.05 -1.62 -7.80
CA ARG A 58 7.74 -2.18 -8.97
C ARG A 58 8.99 -2.98 -8.60
N ILE A 59 9.76 -2.52 -7.61
CA ILE A 59 10.97 -3.21 -7.13
C ILE A 59 10.60 -4.48 -6.35
N GLY A 60 9.55 -4.41 -5.53
CA GLY A 60 9.09 -5.54 -4.74
C GLY A 60 8.34 -6.61 -5.54
N TYR A 61 7.67 -6.23 -6.62
CA TYR A 61 6.89 -7.15 -7.46
C TYR A 61 7.81 -8.12 -8.18
N GLY A 62 7.56 -9.42 -7.99
CA GLY A 62 8.41 -10.52 -8.46
C GLY A 62 9.14 -11.23 -7.31
N HIS A 63 9.51 -10.50 -6.24
CA HIS A 63 9.90 -11.11 -4.96
C HIS A 63 8.66 -11.36 -4.08
N PHE A 64 7.75 -10.38 -4.05
CA PHE A 64 6.43 -10.48 -3.44
C PHE A 64 5.36 -10.53 -4.53
N ASN A 65 4.23 -11.18 -4.24
CA ASN A 65 3.04 -11.06 -5.06
C ASN A 65 2.22 -9.79 -4.70
N ALA A 66 1.20 -9.48 -5.50
CA ALA A 66 0.37 -8.28 -5.28
C ALA A 66 -0.33 -8.28 -3.90
N ALA A 67 -0.82 -9.44 -3.46
CA ALA A 67 -1.51 -9.57 -2.17
C ALA A 67 -0.55 -9.32 -0.99
N GLN A 68 0.67 -9.84 -1.07
CA GLN A 68 1.73 -9.62 -0.07
C GLN A 68 2.16 -8.16 0.00
N LEU A 69 2.39 -7.50 -1.15
CA LEU A 69 2.73 -6.08 -1.19
C LEU A 69 1.62 -5.23 -0.58
N LYS A 70 0.36 -5.51 -0.93
CA LYS A 70 -0.79 -4.81 -0.37
C LYS A 70 -0.90 -5.02 1.14
N THR A 71 -0.67 -6.26 1.60
CA THR A 71 -0.69 -6.59 3.03
C THR A 71 0.39 -5.84 3.79
N ILE A 72 1.63 -5.82 3.28
CA ILE A 72 2.72 -5.03 3.87
C ILE A 72 2.32 -3.55 3.95
N GLN A 73 1.74 -3.01 2.88
CA GLN A 73 1.31 -1.62 2.83
C GLN A 73 0.21 -1.31 3.86
N GLU A 74 -0.77 -2.19 4.05
CA GLU A 74 -1.82 -2.01 5.06
C GLU A 74 -1.27 -2.07 6.49
N VAL A 75 -0.38 -3.03 6.77
CA VAL A 75 0.29 -3.13 8.08
C VAL A 75 1.08 -1.86 8.38
N ILE A 76 1.85 -1.36 7.40
CA ILE A 76 2.58 -0.09 7.51
C ILE A 76 1.60 1.06 7.73
N SER A 77 0.53 1.13 6.93
CA SER A 77 -0.45 2.22 6.96
C SER A 77 -1.08 2.38 8.32
N LEU A 78 -1.56 1.28 8.87
CA LEU A 78 -2.17 1.27 10.19
C LEU A 78 -1.14 1.62 11.27
N SER A 79 0.11 1.16 11.13
CA SER A 79 1.15 1.37 12.15
C SER A 79 1.56 2.85 12.21
N VAL A 80 1.79 3.44 11.03
CA VAL A 80 2.08 4.86 10.89
C VAL A 80 0.89 5.69 11.36
N PHE A 81 -0.34 5.30 11.01
CA PHE A 81 -1.55 6.01 11.45
C PHE A 81 -1.71 6.02 12.97
N VAL A 82 -1.48 4.91 13.67
CA VAL A 82 -1.55 4.87 15.15
C VAL A 82 -0.51 5.80 15.78
N ILE A 83 0.73 5.77 15.28
CA ILE A 83 1.80 6.67 15.76
C ILE A 83 1.43 8.13 15.47
N PHE A 84 0.89 8.42 14.28
CA PHE A 84 0.45 9.75 13.88
C PHE A 84 -0.72 10.26 14.74
N SER A 85 -1.75 9.45 14.94
CA SER A 85 -2.91 9.79 15.78
C SER A 85 -2.47 10.14 17.21
N TRP A 86 -1.55 9.36 17.77
CA TRP A 86 -1.01 9.63 19.11
C TRP A 86 -0.12 10.88 19.17
N LEU A 87 0.85 11.02 18.26
CA LEU A 87 1.84 12.12 18.31
C LEU A 87 1.34 13.44 17.73
N TYR A 88 0.60 13.39 16.62
CA TYR A 88 0.20 14.58 15.87
C TYR A 88 -1.19 15.09 16.25
N LEU A 89 -2.17 14.18 16.39
CA LEU A 89 -3.54 14.52 16.79
C LEU A 89 -3.73 14.56 18.31
N GLY A 90 -2.85 13.90 19.08
CA GLY A 90 -2.92 13.84 20.54
C GLY A 90 -4.01 12.90 21.05
N GLU A 91 -4.49 11.97 20.23
CA GLU A 91 -5.51 11.00 20.61
C GLU A 91 -4.92 9.94 21.54
N LYS A 92 -5.70 9.49 22.53
CA LYS A 92 -5.28 8.44 23.45
C LYS A 92 -5.44 7.08 22.78
N ILE A 93 -4.38 6.29 22.74
CA ILE A 93 -4.44 4.90 22.29
C ILE A 93 -5.29 4.11 23.29
N THR A 94 -6.43 3.59 22.84
CA THR A 94 -7.32 2.77 23.66
C THR A 94 -7.00 1.29 23.51
N TRP A 95 -7.40 0.47 24.50
CA TRP A 95 -7.18 -0.97 24.47
C TRP A 95 -7.84 -1.65 23.25
N ASN A 96 -8.98 -1.12 22.81
CA ASN A 96 -9.69 -1.61 21.62
C ASN A 96 -8.86 -1.41 20.35
N VAL A 97 -8.12 -0.30 20.24
CA VAL A 97 -7.19 -0.05 19.12
C VAL A 97 -6.08 -1.07 19.11
N MET A 98 -5.51 -1.39 20.29
CA MET A 98 -4.46 -2.40 20.41
C MET A 98 -4.96 -3.81 20.04
N LEU A 99 -6.17 -4.18 20.48
CA LEU A 99 -6.80 -5.45 20.12
C LEU A 99 -7.09 -5.54 18.61
N GLY A 100 -7.63 -4.47 18.01
CA GLY A 100 -7.83 -4.39 16.57
C GLY A 100 -6.51 -4.57 15.81
N PHE A 101 -5.44 -3.93 16.29
CA PHE A 101 -4.10 -4.10 15.74
C PHE A 101 -3.60 -5.54 15.82
N GLY A 102 -3.86 -6.23 16.93
CA GLY A 102 -3.56 -7.65 17.09
C GLY A 102 -4.26 -8.53 16.05
N LEU A 103 -5.53 -8.26 15.75
CA LEU A 103 -6.27 -8.99 14.70
C LEU A 103 -5.72 -8.71 13.30
N ILE A 104 -5.27 -7.49 13.03
CA ILE A 104 -4.63 -7.14 11.76
C ILE A 104 -3.29 -7.89 11.61
N CYS A 105 -2.48 -7.95 12.67
CA CYS A 105 -1.25 -8.74 12.67
C CYS A 105 -1.52 -10.23 12.41
N LEU A 106 -2.59 -10.78 13.00
CA LEU A 106 -3.01 -12.16 12.73
C LEU A 106 -3.43 -12.35 11.26
N GLY A 107 -4.22 -11.43 10.71
CA GLY A 107 -4.60 -11.45 9.28
C GLY A 107 -3.39 -11.40 8.36
N ALA A 108 -2.42 -10.52 8.65
CA ALA A 108 -1.16 -10.47 7.93
C ALA A 108 -0.40 -11.80 8.03
N PHE A 109 -0.27 -12.36 9.24
CA PHE A 109 0.36 -13.66 9.45
C PHE A 109 -0.29 -14.76 8.60
N LEU A 110 -1.62 -14.79 8.49
CA LEU A 110 -2.33 -15.76 7.65
C LEU A 110 -2.06 -15.58 6.15
N ILE A 111 -1.90 -14.36 5.67
CA ILE A 111 -1.57 -14.10 4.25
C ILE A 111 -0.15 -14.58 3.92
N PHE A 112 0.77 -14.50 4.88
CA PHE A 112 2.13 -15.04 4.74
C PHE A 112 2.23 -16.53 5.07
N SER A 113 1.29 -17.06 5.86
CA SER A 113 1.21 -18.48 6.24
C SER A 113 0.39 -19.23 5.21
N ASN A 114 1.08 -19.81 4.24
CA ASN A 114 0.51 -20.47 3.07
C ASN A 114 -0.30 -21.74 3.45
N PHE A 115 -1.56 -21.57 3.85
CA PHE A 115 -2.46 -22.69 4.20
C PHE A 115 -3.06 -23.41 2.99
N GLY A 116 -2.69 -23.03 1.76
CA GLY A 116 -3.11 -23.70 0.54
C GLY A 116 -2.35 -23.12 -0.64
N GLY A 117 -1.40 -23.89 -1.17
CA GLY A 117 -0.62 -23.51 -2.34
C GLY A 117 -1.55 -23.11 -3.49
N SER A 118 -1.55 -21.82 -3.82
CA SER A 118 -2.09 -21.33 -5.09
C SER A 118 -1.04 -20.41 -5.67
N SER A 119 -0.02 -21.04 -6.23
CA SER A 119 0.78 -20.45 -7.29
C SER A 119 -0.18 -20.10 -8.43
N HIS A 120 -0.72 -18.88 -8.42
CA HIS A 120 -1.19 -18.26 -9.64
C HIS A 120 0.06 -17.98 -10.49
N HIS A 121 0.57 -19.04 -11.12
CA HIS A 121 1.31 -18.91 -12.35
C HIS A 121 0.30 -18.34 -13.34
N GLU A 122 0.29 -17.01 -13.46
CA GLU A 122 -0.25 -16.39 -14.64
C GLU A 122 0.67 -16.84 -15.78
N GLU A 123 0.29 -17.94 -16.44
CA GLU A 123 0.88 -18.33 -17.71
C GLU A 123 0.61 -17.16 -18.67
N ALA A 124 1.60 -16.29 -18.82
CA ALA A 124 1.56 -15.26 -19.83
C ALA A 124 1.34 -15.96 -21.17
N LEU A 125 0.26 -15.61 -21.86
CA LEU A 125 0.02 -16.08 -23.22
C LEU A 125 1.27 -15.80 -24.05
N PRO A 126 1.84 -16.79 -24.75
CA PRO A 126 3.04 -16.57 -25.53
C PRO A 126 2.78 -15.47 -26.55
N TYR A 127 3.58 -14.41 -26.49
CA TYR A 127 3.48 -13.19 -27.31
C TYR A 127 3.39 -13.44 -28.83
N ASN A 128 3.70 -14.66 -29.29
CA ASN A 128 3.77 -15.05 -30.70
C ASN A 128 2.66 -16.01 -31.16
N GLN A 129 1.52 -16.08 -30.47
CA GLN A 129 0.32 -16.73 -31.04
C GLN A 129 -0.38 -15.73 -31.98
N PRO A 130 -0.55 -16.04 -33.28
CA PRO A 130 -1.41 -15.23 -34.12
C PRO A 130 -2.81 -15.23 -33.52
N VAL A 131 -3.40 -14.04 -33.36
CA VAL A 131 -4.79 -13.88 -32.92
C VAL A 131 -5.67 -14.57 -33.96
N VAL A 132 -6.15 -15.78 -33.65
CA VAL A 132 -7.13 -16.47 -34.48
C VAL A 132 -8.47 -15.79 -34.23
N ILE A 133 -8.80 -14.78 -35.04
CA ILE A 133 -10.16 -14.22 -35.10
C ILE A 133 -11.06 -15.35 -35.62
N PRO A 134 -12.04 -15.84 -34.84
CA PRO A 134 -13.03 -16.78 -35.38
C PRO A 134 -13.72 -16.06 -36.54
N ALA A 135 -13.64 -16.62 -37.75
CA ALA A 135 -14.39 -16.10 -38.87
C ALA A 135 -15.87 -16.12 -38.49
N GLU A 136 -16.46 -14.95 -38.34
CA GLU A 136 -17.88 -14.80 -38.15
C GLU A 136 -18.56 -15.42 -39.38
N THR A 137 -19.16 -16.60 -39.19
CA THR A 137 -19.91 -17.31 -40.22
C THR A 137 -21.09 -16.42 -40.59
N ARG A 138 -20.93 -15.61 -41.64
CA ARG A 138 -22.05 -14.97 -42.32
C ARG A 138 -22.79 -16.04 -43.10
N GLU A 139 -23.82 -16.59 -42.48
CA GLU A 139 -24.96 -17.23 -43.14
C GLU A 139 -26.24 -16.53 -42.69
#